data_AF-A0A3D4EHL4-F1
#
_entry.id   AF-A0A3D4EHL4-F1
#
_cell.length_a   1.000
_cell.length_b   1.000
_cell.length_c   1.000
_cell.angle_alpha   90.00
_cell.angle_beta   90.00
_cell.angle_gamma   90.00
#
_symmetry.space_group_name_H-M   'P 1'
#
loop_
_entity.id
_entity.type
_entity.pdbx_description
1 polymer ?
#
loop_
_entity_poly.entity_id
_entity_poly.type
_entity_poly.pdbx_seq_one_letter_code
_entity_poly.pdbx_strand_id
1 'polypeptide(L)'
;MKTQLNGQTIPHDKPTDELLSMLRCADMQSFCLACEALSARGETAALTPFLQSGDRYRRLYAFKLIGAATPREFLDEQLRSDDFLFVSAALHIIAEHAPACDEALVKAAVSAHLAQLHDEAAALCVLSANDENYAFLLGLLEKAERSMTQEMIAEVLLGSYLPERAEEVIDTLAASPNPKLRTMAARRTSSLGLDTARFTSDQNSHVRRAAMKYDT
;
A
#
# COMPACT_ATOMS: atom_id res chain seq x y z
N MET A 1 -17.09 20.12 11.75
CA MET A 1 -16.71 19.14 12.79
C MET A 1 -15.25 19.41 13.13
N LYS A 2 -14.86 19.54 14.40
CA LYS A 2 -13.43 19.72 14.75
C LYS A 2 -12.74 18.36 14.68
N THR A 3 -11.63 18.26 13.95
CA THR A 3 -10.84 17.04 13.85
C THR A 3 -10.15 16.76 15.19
N GLN A 4 -10.15 15.51 15.63
CA GLN A 4 -9.61 15.09 16.93
C GLN A 4 -8.59 13.97 16.75
N LEU A 5 -7.58 13.95 17.63
CA LEU A 5 -6.62 12.87 17.79
C LEU A 5 -6.59 12.46 19.26
N ASN A 6 -6.88 11.18 19.54
CA ASN A 6 -6.96 10.63 20.91
C ASN A 6 -7.87 11.46 21.85
N GLY A 7 -9.00 11.95 21.33
CA GLY A 7 -9.95 12.77 22.09
C GLY A 7 -9.54 14.22 22.32
N GLN A 8 -8.39 14.67 21.80
CA GLN A 8 -7.96 16.06 21.83
C GLN A 8 -8.15 16.73 20.47
N THR A 9 -8.56 18.00 20.47
CA THR A 9 -8.75 18.77 19.23
C THR A 9 -7.40 19.12 18.62
N ILE A 10 -7.24 18.88 17.32
CA ILE A 10 -6.04 19.27 16.57
C ILE A 10 -6.01 20.80 16.44
N PRO A 11 -4.94 21.48 16.90
CA PRO A 11 -4.90 22.94 17.00
C PRO A 11 -4.51 23.61 15.68
N HIS A 12 -5.34 23.47 14.64
CA HIS A 12 -5.07 24.03 13.31
C HIS A 12 -4.94 25.56 13.29
N ASP A 13 -5.53 26.24 14.27
CA ASP A 13 -5.57 27.69 14.43
C ASP A 13 -4.34 28.27 15.16
N LYS A 14 -3.47 27.44 15.73
CA LYS A 14 -2.26 27.92 16.39
C LYS A 14 -1.25 28.50 15.40
N PRO A 15 -0.54 29.59 15.76
CA PRO A 15 0.60 30.08 15.00
C PRO A 15 1.66 29.00 14.80
N THR A 16 2.37 29.02 13.67
CA THR A 16 3.42 28.03 13.37
C THR A 16 4.47 27.96 14.48
N ASP A 17 4.90 29.08 15.04
CA ASP A 17 5.90 29.10 16.12
C ASP A 17 5.44 28.35 17.39
N GLU A 18 4.15 28.41 17.72
CA GLU A 18 3.57 27.64 18.83
C GLU A 18 3.57 26.14 18.50
N LEU A 19 3.18 25.77 17.28
CA LEU A 19 3.22 24.37 16.83
C LEU A 19 4.65 23.82 16.84
N LEU A 20 5.64 24.60 16.39
CA LEU A 20 7.05 24.24 16.45
C LEU A 20 7.55 24.09 17.90
N SER A 21 7.03 24.89 18.83
CA SER A 21 7.32 24.71 20.25
C SER A 21 6.74 23.40 20.78
N MET A 22 5.51 23.06 20.38
CA MET A 22 4.85 21.79 20.76
C MET A 22 5.61 20.57 20.25
N LEU A 23 6.19 20.62 19.04
CA LEU A 23 7.05 19.54 18.52
C LEU A 23 8.29 19.26 19.40
N ARG A 24 8.80 20.29 20.09
CA ARG A 24 9.96 20.18 20.98
C ARG A 24 9.61 19.74 22.40
N CYS A 25 8.33 19.70 22.76
CA CYS A 25 7.90 19.21 24.07
C CYS A 25 8.22 17.71 24.23
N ALA A 26 8.47 17.29 25.47
CA ALA A 26 8.70 15.88 25.81
C ALA A 26 7.43 15.02 25.73
N ASP A 27 6.26 15.66 25.83
CA ASP A 27 4.95 14.99 25.71
C ASP A 27 4.65 14.56 24.27
N MET A 28 4.35 13.27 24.08
CA MET A 28 4.07 12.70 22.76
C MET A 28 2.72 13.17 22.21
N GLN A 29 1.72 13.41 23.07
CA GLN A 29 0.42 13.89 22.60
C GLN A 29 0.53 15.29 21.99
N SER A 30 1.28 16.19 22.65
CA SER A 30 1.60 17.53 22.13
C SER A 30 2.36 17.47 20.81
N PHE A 31 3.33 16.56 20.72
CA PHE A 31 4.07 16.30 19.48
C PHE A 31 3.13 15.86 18.34
N CYS A 32 2.29 14.85 18.57
CA CYS A 32 1.37 14.35 17.54
C CYS A 32 0.38 15.42 17.08
N LEU A 33 -0.23 16.16 18.01
CA LEU A 33 -1.17 17.23 17.67
C LEU A 33 -0.53 18.32 16.81
N ALA A 34 0.73 18.67 17.10
CA ALA A 34 1.46 19.63 16.30
C ALA A 34 1.81 19.08 14.90
N CYS A 35 2.23 17.81 14.81
CA CYS A 35 2.48 17.15 13.53
C CYS A 35 1.23 17.12 12.64
N GLU A 36 0.07 16.74 13.18
CA GLU A 36 -1.20 16.75 12.44
C GLU A 36 -1.58 18.15 11.96
N ALA A 37 -1.46 19.16 12.83
CA ALA A 37 -1.79 20.53 12.48
C ALA A 37 -0.89 21.07 11.36
N LEU A 38 0.42 20.79 11.42
CA LEU A 38 1.38 21.20 10.40
C LEU A 38 1.21 20.43 9.09
N SER A 39 0.97 19.12 9.16
CA SER A 39 0.71 18.28 7.97
C SER A 39 -0.54 18.73 7.23
N ALA A 40 -1.66 18.99 7.95
CA ALA A 40 -2.89 19.51 7.37
C ALA A 40 -2.72 20.89 6.70
N ARG A 41 -1.68 21.64 7.06
CA ARG A 41 -1.32 22.94 6.47
C ARG A 41 -0.29 22.84 5.34
N GLY A 42 0.18 21.62 5.02
CA GLY A 42 1.27 21.41 4.05
C GLY A 42 2.66 21.82 4.56
N GLU A 43 2.81 22.07 5.85
CA GLU A 43 4.07 22.49 6.48
C GLU A 43 4.92 21.28 6.94
N THR A 44 4.91 20.19 6.16
CA THR A 44 5.56 18.91 6.51
C THR A 44 7.08 19.00 6.59
N ALA A 45 7.70 20.01 5.97
CA ALA A 45 9.14 20.29 6.09
C ALA A 45 9.57 20.53 7.55
N ALA A 46 8.67 21.03 8.41
CA ALA A 46 8.93 21.20 9.84
C ALA A 46 9.12 19.86 10.57
N LEU A 47 8.63 18.75 9.99
CA LEU A 47 8.68 17.42 10.59
C LEU A 47 9.95 16.65 10.21
N THR A 48 10.62 17.02 9.10
CA THR A 48 11.81 16.35 8.58
C THR A 48 12.93 16.17 9.62
N PRO A 49 13.25 17.14 10.51
CA PRO A 49 14.27 16.93 11.55
C PRO A 49 13.98 15.75 12.49
N PHE A 50 12.71 15.38 12.66
CA PHE A 50 12.30 14.29 13.55
C PHE A 50 12.49 12.90 12.93
N LEU A 51 12.84 12.80 11.63
CA LEU A 51 13.31 11.55 11.01
C LEU A 51 14.61 11.04 11.64
N GLN A 52 15.38 11.91 12.29
CA GLN A 52 16.60 11.56 13.01
C GLN A 52 16.41 11.53 14.54
N SER A 53 15.15 11.60 15.02
CA SER A 53 14.84 11.53 16.44
C SER A 53 15.31 10.21 17.05
N GLY A 54 15.97 10.27 18.22
CA GLY A 54 16.31 9.07 19.00
C GLY A 54 15.08 8.31 19.53
N ASP A 55 13.93 8.99 19.63
CA ASP A 55 12.64 8.37 19.96
C ASP A 55 12.03 7.73 18.70
N ARG A 56 11.90 6.40 18.73
CA ARG A 56 11.34 5.57 17.66
C ARG A 56 9.93 5.98 17.24
N TYR A 57 9.07 6.32 18.20
CA TYR A 57 7.67 6.63 17.90
C TYR A 57 7.52 8.02 17.29
N ARG A 58 8.29 9.00 17.78
CA ARG A 58 8.36 10.33 17.12
C ARG A 58 8.84 10.22 15.69
N ARG A 59 9.88 9.42 15.47
CA ARG A 59 10.44 9.17 14.14
C ARG A 59 9.39 8.57 13.20
N LEU A 60 8.73 7.49 13.62
CA LEU A 60 7.70 6.83 12.84
C LEU A 60 6.50 7.75 12.56
N TYR A 61 6.07 8.53 13.54
CA TYR A 61 4.92 9.42 13.38
C TYR A 61 5.21 10.58 12.41
N ALA A 62 6.39 11.21 12.54
CA ALA A 62 6.84 12.22 11.58
C ALA A 62 6.97 11.63 10.18
N PHE A 63 7.58 10.44 10.06
CA PHE A 63 7.74 9.76 8.79
C PHE A 63 6.41 9.53 8.06
N LYS A 64 5.40 9.00 8.76
CA LYS A 64 4.05 8.78 8.18
C LYS A 64 3.39 10.07 7.70
N LEU A 65 3.62 11.20 8.39
CA LEU A 65 2.97 12.47 8.06
C LEU A 65 3.72 13.32 7.04
N ILE A 66 5.00 13.07 6.81
CA ILE A 66 5.78 13.74 5.75
C ILE A 66 5.33 13.25 4.37
N GLY A 67 4.97 11.96 4.25
CA GLY A 67 4.40 11.38 3.03
C GLY A 67 5.32 11.54 1.82
N ALA A 68 4.77 12.04 0.71
CA ALA A 68 5.48 12.29 -0.54
C ALA A 68 6.73 13.19 -0.40
N ALA A 69 6.80 14.04 0.62
CA ALA A 69 7.94 14.92 0.86
C ALA A 69 9.11 14.22 1.58
N THR A 70 9.03 12.90 1.79
CA THR A 70 10.08 12.14 2.48
C THR A 70 11.37 12.19 1.65
N PRO A 71 12.52 12.51 2.26
CA PRO A 71 13.81 12.42 1.58
C PRO A 71 14.04 11.02 1.02
N ARG A 72 14.39 10.91 -0.26
CA ARG A 72 14.58 9.62 -0.94
C ARG A 72 15.57 8.71 -0.23
N GLU A 73 16.69 9.26 0.23
CA GLU A 73 17.72 8.50 0.95
C GLU A 73 17.16 7.83 2.22
N PHE A 74 16.28 8.55 2.94
CA PHE A 74 15.62 8.02 4.13
C PHE A 74 14.61 6.92 3.76
N LEU A 75 13.82 7.13 2.69
CA LEU A 75 12.87 6.13 2.22
C LEU A 75 13.58 4.83 1.82
N ASP A 76 14.66 4.95 1.04
CA ASP A 76 15.48 3.82 0.60
C ASP A 76 16.14 3.11 1.81
N GLU A 77 16.57 3.85 2.84
CA GLU A 77 17.06 3.27 4.10
C GLU A 77 15.96 2.46 4.80
N GLN A 78 14.73 2.99 4.89
CA GLN A 78 13.63 2.31 5.57
C GLN A 78 13.20 1.03 4.85
N LEU A 79 13.26 0.99 3.51
CA LEU A 79 13.01 -0.24 2.75
C LEU A 79 14.01 -1.36 3.04
N ARG A 80 15.20 -1.04 3.54
CA ARG A 80 16.23 -2.01 3.93
C ARG A 80 16.19 -2.38 5.42
N SER A 81 15.27 -1.79 6.18
CA SER A 81 15.18 -1.99 7.63
C SER A 81 14.55 -3.33 7.97
N ASP A 82 14.99 -3.94 9.08
CA ASP A 82 14.30 -5.10 9.67
C ASP A 82 13.06 -4.70 10.47
N ASP A 83 12.90 -3.40 10.81
CA ASP A 83 11.74 -2.89 11.54
C ASP A 83 10.54 -2.73 10.60
N PHE A 84 9.65 -3.72 10.62
CA PHE A 84 8.49 -3.75 9.74
C PHE A 84 7.58 -2.51 9.88
N LEU A 85 7.56 -1.80 11.02
CA LEU A 85 6.75 -0.57 11.10
C LEU A 85 7.27 0.53 10.17
N PHE A 86 8.60 0.61 10.00
CA PHE A 86 9.22 1.57 9.08
C PHE A 86 9.13 1.08 7.65
N VAL A 87 9.31 -0.22 7.40
CA VAL A 87 9.10 -0.81 6.06
C VAL A 87 7.66 -0.58 5.61
N SER A 88 6.68 -0.86 6.47
CA SER A 88 5.25 -0.66 6.18
C SER A 88 4.94 0.80 5.86
N ALA A 89 5.48 1.75 6.62
CA ALA A 89 5.31 3.17 6.33
C ALA A 89 5.96 3.59 5.00
N ALA A 90 7.13 3.04 4.67
CA ALA A 90 7.80 3.28 3.39
C ALA A 90 6.98 2.73 2.22
N LEU A 91 6.49 1.49 2.31
CA LEU A 91 5.66 0.87 1.28
C LEU A 91 4.32 1.61 1.10
N HIS A 92 3.69 2.08 2.17
CA HIS A 92 2.49 2.94 2.08
C HIS A 92 2.74 4.22 1.29
N ILE A 93 3.83 4.94 1.60
CA ILE A 93 4.21 6.16 0.87
C ILE A 93 4.43 5.86 -0.61
N ILE A 94 5.03 4.70 -0.92
CA ILE A 94 5.25 4.28 -2.30
C ILE A 94 3.94 3.99 -3.02
N ALA A 95 3.04 3.23 -2.38
CA ALA A 95 1.73 2.90 -2.92
C ALA A 95 0.86 4.15 -3.17
N GLU A 96 0.90 5.12 -2.26
CA GLU A 96 0.04 6.31 -2.31
C GLU A 96 0.57 7.38 -3.27
N HIS A 97 1.89 7.57 -3.33
CA HIS A 97 2.49 8.71 -4.02
C HIS A 97 3.34 8.35 -5.23
N ALA A 98 3.61 7.07 -5.46
CA ALA A 98 4.46 6.57 -6.55
C ALA A 98 5.75 7.39 -6.76
N PRO A 99 6.54 7.66 -5.70
CA PRO A 99 7.82 8.35 -5.84
C PRO A 99 8.77 7.50 -6.68
N ALA A 100 9.71 8.15 -7.38
CA ALA A 100 10.78 7.45 -8.07
C ALA A 100 11.63 6.67 -7.05
N CYS A 101 11.50 5.35 -7.06
CA CYS A 101 12.20 4.41 -6.18
C CYS A 101 12.91 3.32 -7.00
N ASP A 102 13.87 2.65 -6.38
CA ASP A 102 14.50 1.48 -6.98
C ASP A 102 13.58 0.27 -6.81
N GLU A 103 13.08 -0.26 -7.93
CA GLU A 103 12.21 -1.43 -7.95
C GLU A 103 12.83 -2.64 -7.22
N ALA A 104 14.15 -2.79 -7.27
CA ALA A 104 14.84 -3.88 -6.57
C ALA A 104 14.69 -3.76 -5.05
N LEU A 105 14.67 -2.54 -4.50
CA LEU A 105 14.43 -2.31 -3.07
C LEU A 105 12.99 -2.64 -2.69
N VAL A 106 12.02 -2.24 -3.51
CA VAL A 106 10.61 -2.56 -3.27
C VAL A 106 10.40 -4.08 -3.29
N LYS A 107 10.92 -4.77 -4.32
CA LYS A 107 10.86 -6.24 -4.42
C LYS A 107 11.51 -6.91 -3.20
N ALA A 108 12.68 -6.44 -2.78
CA ALA A 108 13.41 -6.99 -1.63
C ALA A 108 12.63 -6.80 -0.32
N ALA A 109 12.12 -5.59 -0.05
CA ALA A 109 11.35 -5.28 1.14
C ALA A 109 10.06 -6.12 1.21
N VAL A 110 9.30 -6.18 0.11
CA VAL A 110 8.08 -6.99 0.02
C VAL A 110 8.38 -8.47 0.22
N SER A 111 9.45 -8.99 -0.38
CA SER A 111 9.83 -10.40 -0.24
C SER A 111 10.24 -10.76 1.19
N ALA A 112 11.05 -9.90 1.83
CA ALA A 112 11.54 -10.12 3.18
C ALA A 112 10.41 -10.11 4.22
N HIS A 113 9.36 -9.31 3.99
CA HIS A 113 8.27 -9.11 4.93
C HIS A 113 6.94 -9.73 4.48
N LEU A 114 6.92 -10.60 3.46
CA LEU A 114 5.70 -11.11 2.82
C LEU A 114 4.63 -11.60 3.81
N ALA A 115 5.03 -12.34 4.85
CA ALA A 115 4.13 -12.88 5.86
C ALA A 115 3.49 -11.83 6.78
N GLN A 116 4.07 -10.62 6.85
CA GLN A 116 3.60 -9.49 7.66
C GLN A 116 2.77 -8.49 6.86
N LEU A 117 2.88 -8.50 5.52
CA LEU A 117 2.16 -7.57 4.65
C LEU A 117 0.64 -7.72 4.78
N HIS A 118 -0.03 -6.60 4.57
CA HIS A 118 -1.47 -6.44 4.42
C HIS A 118 -1.74 -5.68 3.13
N ASP A 119 -2.11 -4.41 3.22
CA ASP A 119 -2.33 -3.48 2.12
C ASP A 119 -1.02 -2.89 1.57
N GLU A 120 0.10 -3.03 2.28
CA GLU A 120 1.42 -2.57 1.81
C GLU A 120 1.85 -3.18 0.47
N ALA A 121 1.32 -4.35 0.11
CA ALA A 121 1.58 -4.98 -1.19
C ALA A 121 1.09 -4.12 -2.37
N ALA A 122 0.21 -3.13 -2.14
CA ALA A 122 -0.17 -2.14 -3.13
C ALA A 122 1.04 -1.35 -3.67
N ALA A 123 2.14 -1.26 -2.92
CA ALA A 123 3.39 -0.63 -3.38
C ALA A 123 3.96 -1.28 -4.65
N LEU A 124 3.59 -2.52 -4.96
CA LEU A 124 4.00 -3.21 -6.18
C LEU A 124 3.44 -2.56 -7.46
N CYS A 125 2.48 -1.64 -7.36
CA CYS A 125 1.95 -0.88 -8.50
C CYS A 125 3.01 -0.02 -9.20
N VAL A 126 4.13 0.28 -8.52
CA VAL A 126 5.23 1.09 -9.08
C VAL A 126 6.18 0.30 -9.97
N LEU A 127 6.08 -1.03 -10.00
CA LEU A 127 6.94 -1.87 -10.83
C LEU A 127 6.62 -1.65 -12.30
N SER A 128 7.65 -1.47 -13.13
CA SER A 128 7.51 -1.31 -14.58
C SER A 128 6.92 -2.58 -15.21
N ALA A 129 6.02 -2.41 -16.18
CA ALA A 129 5.46 -3.51 -16.96
C ALA A 129 6.53 -4.18 -17.84
N ASN A 130 7.02 -5.35 -17.41
CA ASN A 130 7.96 -6.20 -18.16
C ASN A 130 7.87 -7.66 -17.70
N ASP A 131 8.47 -8.57 -18.46
CA ASP A 131 8.43 -10.01 -18.19
C ASP A 131 9.09 -10.40 -16.87
N GLU A 132 10.16 -9.70 -16.45
CA GLU A 132 10.87 -9.99 -15.20
C GLU A 132 9.96 -9.71 -13.98
N ASN A 133 9.35 -8.52 -13.96
CA ASN A 133 8.46 -8.10 -12.89
C ASN A 133 7.16 -8.91 -12.91
N TYR A 134 6.66 -9.29 -14.08
CA TYR A 134 5.52 -10.20 -14.20
C TYR A 134 5.80 -11.55 -13.56
N ALA A 135 6.94 -12.17 -13.88
CA ALA A 135 7.35 -13.44 -13.27
C ALA A 135 7.55 -13.31 -11.76
N PHE A 136 8.12 -12.18 -11.29
CA PHE A 136 8.24 -11.89 -9.87
C PHE A 136 6.89 -11.82 -9.17
N LEU A 137 5.92 -11.07 -9.72
CA LEU A 137 4.58 -10.92 -9.15
C LEU A 137 3.82 -12.25 -9.08
N LEU A 138 3.91 -13.09 -10.11
CA LEU A 138 3.33 -14.43 -10.09
C LEU A 138 3.95 -15.32 -9.00
N GLY A 139 5.28 -15.33 -8.91
CA GLY A 139 5.99 -16.08 -7.86
C GLY A 139 5.68 -15.56 -6.46
N LEU A 140 5.40 -14.26 -6.31
CA LEU A 140 4.99 -13.67 -5.05
C LEU A 140 3.55 -14.07 -4.67
N LEU A 141 2.64 -14.05 -5.65
CA LEU A 141 1.24 -14.47 -5.48
C LEU A 141 1.15 -15.92 -4.99
N GLU A 142 1.95 -16.82 -5.55
CA GLU A 142 2.00 -18.23 -5.16
C GLU A 142 2.46 -18.41 -3.70
N LYS A 143 3.44 -17.62 -3.26
CA LYS A 143 4.01 -17.68 -1.91
C LYS A 143 3.16 -16.96 -0.86
N ALA A 144 2.31 -16.03 -1.27
CA ALA A 144 1.49 -15.25 -0.35
C ALA A 144 0.41 -16.13 0.30
N GLU A 145 0.48 -16.30 1.62
CA GLU A 145 -0.50 -17.10 2.38
C GLU A 145 -1.77 -16.32 2.74
N ARG A 146 -1.64 -15.00 2.89
CA ARG A 146 -2.72 -14.11 3.32
C ARG A 146 -3.58 -13.70 2.13
N SER A 147 -4.90 -13.91 2.27
CA SER A 147 -5.88 -13.58 1.24
C SER A 147 -5.80 -12.12 0.77
N MET A 148 -5.65 -11.17 1.70
CA MET A 148 -5.52 -9.73 1.38
C MET A 148 -4.27 -9.42 0.56
N THR A 149 -3.14 -10.01 0.91
CA THR A 149 -1.87 -9.83 0.16
C THR A 149 -2.00 -10.42 -1.25
N GLN A 150 -2.61 -11.60 -1.37
CA GLN A 150 -2.91 -12.20 -2.68
C GLN A 150 -3.82 -11.32 -3.53
N GLU A 151 -4.86 -10.73 -2.93
CA GLU A 151 -5.77 -9.79 -3.61
C GLU A 151 -4.99 -8.59 -4.17
N MET A 152 -4.14 -7.95 -3.37
CA MET A 152 -3.34 -6.79 -3.82
C MET A 152 -2.39 -7.14 -4.97
N ILE A 153 -1.70 -8.28 -4.89
CA ILE A 153 -0.81 -8.73 -5.98
C ILE A 153 -1.61 -9.04 -7.25
N ALA A 154 -2.78 -9.67 -7.10
CA ALA A 154 -3.68 -9.94 -8.21
C ALA A 154 -4.26 -8.65 -8.82
N GLU A 155 -4.52 -7.61 -8.02
CA GLU A 155 -4.93 -6.30 -8.54
C GLU A 155 -3.83 -5.66 -9.40
N VAL A 156 -2.56 -5.77 -9.01
CA VAL A 156 -1.44 -5.28 -9.83
C VAL A 156 -1.33 -6.07 -11.14
N LEU A 157 -1.42 -7.41 -11.09
CA LEU A 157 -1.36 -8.27 -12.27
C LEU A 157 -2.55 -8.08 -13.23
N LEU A 158 -3.76 -7.85 -12.70
CA LEU A 158 -4.98 -7.63 -13.49
C LEU A 158 -5.17 -6.17 -13.91
N GLY A 159 -4.49 -5.23 -13.25
CA GLY A 159 -4.28 -3.88 -13.73
C GLY A 159 -3.67 -3.94 -15.14
N SER A 160 -3.70 -2.85 -15.90
CA SER A 160 -3.21 -2.81 -17.29
C SER A 160 -1.69 -3.03 -17.46
N TYR A 161 -1.08 -3.79 -16.56
CA TYR A 161 0.32 -4.17 -16.46
C TYR A 161 0.82 -4.79 -17.76
N LEU A 162 0.19 -5.90 -18.20
CA LEU A 162 0.46 -6.54 -19.49
C LEU A 162 -0.87 -7.05 -20.08
N PRO A 163 -1.62 -6.20 -20.81
CA PRO A 163 -2.93 -6.57 -21.35
C PRO A 163 -2.91 -7.85 -22.20
N GLU A 164 -1.82 -8.10 -22.91
CA GLU A 164 -1.59 -9.30 -23.73
C GLU A 164 -1.47 -10.60 -22.91
N ARG A 165 -1.18 -10.50 -21.60
CA ARG A 165 -1.11 -11.64 -20.67
C ARG A 165 -2.37 -11.77 -19.82
N ALA A 166 -3.41 -10.97 -20.06
CA ALA A 166 -4.59 -10.92 -19.21
C ALA A 166 -5.27 -12.29 -19.07
N GLU A 167 -5.35 -13.09 -20.13
CA GLU A 167 -5.92 -14.44 -20.09
C GLU A 167 -5.09 -15.40 -19.20
N GLU A 168 -3.76 -15.35 -19.29
CA GLU A 168 -2.86 -16.17 -18.45
C GLU A 168 -3.05 -15.86 -16.95
N VAL A 169 -3.19 -14.58 -16.61
CA VAL A 169 -3.45 -14.15 -15.24
C VAL A 169 -4.84 -14.62 -14.79
N ILE A 170 -5.86 -14.45 -15.63
CA ILE A 170 -7.22 -14.92 -15.33
C ILE A 170 -7.23 -16.42 -15.06
N ASP A 171 -6.55 -17.22 -15.88
CA ASP A 171 -6.46 -18.67 -15.74
C ASP A 171 -5.79 -19.05 -14.42
N THR A 172 -4.68 -18.38 -14.10
CA THR A 172 -3.97 -18.56 -12.82
C THR A 172 -4.90 -18.29 -11.63
N LEU A 173 -5.62 -17.17 -11.65
CA LEU A 173 -6.51 -16.78 -10.55
C LEU A 173 -7.76 -17.68 -10.47
N ALA A 174 -8.28 -18.15 -11.60
CA ALA A 174 -9.42 -19.05 -11.67
C ALA A 174 -9.12 -20.42 -11.05
N ALA A 175 -7.87 -20.89 -11.14
CA ALA A 175 -7.42 -22.13 -10.52
C ALA A 175 -7.17 -22.01 -9.01
N SER A 176 -7.17 -20.79 -8.45
CA SER A 176 -6.84 -20.56 -7.04
C SER A 176 -7.85 -21.19 -6.08
N PRO A 177 -7.41 -21.77 -4.95
CA PRO A 177 -8.34 -22.17 -3.88
C PRO A 177 -9.03 -20.96 -3.22
N ASN A 178 -8.46 -19.76 -3.31
CA ASN A 178 -9.03 -18.54 -2.74
C ASN A 178 -10.22 -18.04 -3.59
N PRO A 179 -11.47 -18.07 -3.06
CA PRO A 179 -12.64 -17.67 -3.83
C PRO A 179 -12.65 -16.18 -4.21
N LYS A 180 -11.89 -15.33 -3.49
CA LYS A 180 -11.77 -13.92 -3.86
C LYS A 180 -10.96 -13.73 -5.13
N LEU A 181 -9.86 -14.47 -5.29
CA LEU A 181 -9.07 -14.46 -6.53
C LEU A 181 -9.90 -14.97 -7.71
N ARG A 182 -10.63 -16.07 -7.53
CA ARG A 182 -11.57 -16.56 -8.55
C ARG A 182 -12.67 -15.55 -8.87
N THR A 183 -13.13 -14.79 -7.88
CA THR A 183 -14.12 -13.71 -8.10
C THR A 183 -13.52 -12.57 -8.94
N MET A 184 -12.27 -12.19 -8.69
CA MET A 184 -11.55 -11.20 -9.50
C MET A 184 -11.35 -11.68 -10.94
N ALA A 185 -10.97 -12.95 -11.12
CA ALA A 185 -10.85 -13.60 -12.43
C ALA A 185 -12.17 -13.54 -13.20
N ALA A 186 -13.29 -13.92 -12.56
CA ALA A 186 -14.63 -13.86 -13.16
C ALA A 186 -15.01 -12.44 -13.58
N ARG A 187 -14.79 -11.44 -12.72
CA ARG A 187 -15.05 -10.03 -13.03
C ARG A 187 -14.23 -9.56 -14.22
N ARG A 188 -12.93 -9.88 -14.25
CA ARG A 188 -12.06 -9.46 -15.35
C ARG A 188 -12.45 -10.13 -16.67
N THR A 189 -12.71 -11.44 -16.65
CA THR A 189 -13.18 -12.22 -17.82
C THR A 189 -14.41 -11.55 -18.43
N SER A 190 -15.39 -11.25 -17.58
CA SER A 190 -16.63 -10.60 -17.99
C SER A 190 -16.41 -9.18 -18.52
N SER A 191 -15.55 -8.38 -17.88
CA SER A 191 -15.23 -7.01 -18.36
C SER A 191 -14.51 -6.97 -19.71
N LEU A 192 -13.84 -8.06 -20.10
CA LEU A 192 -13.15 -8.20 -21.38
C LEU A 192 -14.06 -8.81 -22.46
N GLY A 193 -15.32 -9.16 -22.13
CA GLY A 193 -16.23 -9.82 -23.07
C GLY A 193 -15.83 -11.26 -23.42
N LEU A 194 -15.05 -11.91 -22.55
CA LEU A 194 -14.61 -13.29 -22.72
C LEU A 194 -15.64 -14.28 -22.15
N ASP A 195 -15.56 -15.55 -22.56
CA ASP A 195 -16.47 -16.60 -22.08
C ASP A 195 -16.33 -16.85 -20.57
N THR A 196 -17.42 -16.63 -19.84
CA THR A 196 -17.49 -16.79 -18.38
C THR A 196 -18.01 -18.16 -17.93
N ALA A 197 -18.32 -19.09 -18.85
CA ALA A 197 -18.98 -20.36 -18.56
C ALA A 197 -18.33 -21.15 -17.41
N ARG A 198 -16.99 -21.16 -17.34
CA ARG A 198 -16.21 -21.83 -16.28
C ARG A 198 -16.53 -21.35 -14.86
N PHE A 199 -17.00 -20.11 -14.69
CA PHE A 199 -17.30 -19.53 -13.37
C PHE A 199 -18.76 -19.75 -12.94
N THR A 200 -19.65 -20.12 -13.87
CA THR A 200 -21.08 -20.26 -13.59
C THR A 200 -21.41 -21.46 -12.70
N SER A 201 -20.52 -22.46 -12.65
CA SER A 201 -20.61 -23.65 -11.80
C SER A 201 -19.68 -23.62 -10.58
N ASP A 202 -19.03 -22.49 -10.26
CA ASP A 202 -18.15 -22.38 -9.09
C ASP A 202 -18.93 -22.68 -7.80
N GLN A 203 -18.30 -23.30 -6.80
CA GLN A 203 -18.93 -23.58 -5.51
C GLN A 203 -19.31 -22.29 -4.76
N ASN A 204 -18.55 -21.21 -4.94
CA ASN A 204 -18.78 -19.93 -4.28
C ASN A 204 -19.81 -19.07 -5.04
N SER A 205 -20.84 -18.61 -4.34
CA SER A 205 -21.92 -17.81 -4.92
C SER A 205 -21.47 -16.43 -5.41
N HIS A 206 -20.43 -15.83 -4.82
CA HIS A 206 -19.88 -14.55 -5.27
C HIS A 206 -19.16 -14.67 -6.62
N VAL A 207 -18.47 -15.79 -6.86
CA VAL A 207 -17.84 -16.08 -8.16
C VAL A 207 -18.91 -16.20 -9.24
N ARG A 208 -19.94 -17.02 -9.00
CA ARG A 208 -21.08 -17.17 -9.94
C ARG A 208 -21.75 -15.83 -10.25
N ARG A 209 -22.02 -15.00 -9.22
CA ARG A 209 -22.61 -13.67 -9.40
C ARG A 209 -21.72 -12.72 -10.18
N ALA A 210 -20.39 -12.80 -10.00
CA ALA A 210 -19.45 -11.96 -10.73
C ALA A 210 -19.43 -12.29 -12.23
N ALA A 211 -19.57 -13.57 -12.59
CA ALA A 211 -19.65 -14.02 -13.98
C ALA A 211 -20.92 -13.50 -14.69
N MET A 212 -22.06 -13.45 -13.99
CA MET A 212 -23.36 -13.08 -14.55
C MET A 212 -23.59 -11.57 -14.70
N LYS A 213 -22.74 -10.71 -14.10
CA LYS A 213 -23.05 -9.29 -13.93
C LYS A 213 -22.95 -8.46 -15.23
N TYR A 214 -22.33 -8.98 -16.28
CA TYR A 214 -22.17 -8.24 -17.56
C TYR A 214 -22.61 -9.04 -18.79
N ASP A 215 -23.44 -10.09 -18.62
CA ASP A 215 -24.13 -10.81 -19.72
C ASP A 215 -25.42 -10.08 -20.19
N THR A 216 -25.51 -8.77 -19.96
CA THR A 216 -26.64 -7.90 -20.39
C THR A 216 -26.12 -6.72 -21.19
#